data_AF-A0A942KU35-F1
#
_entry.id   AF-A0A942KU35-F1
#
_cell.length_a   1.000
_cell.length_b   1.000
_cell.length_c   1.000
_cell.angle_alpha   90.00
_cell.angle_beta   90.00
_cell.angle_gamma   90.00
#
_symmetry.space_group_name_H-M   'P 1'
#
loop_
_entity.id
_entity.type
_entity.pdbx_description
1 polymer ?
#
loop_
_entity_poly.entity_id
_entity_poly.type
_entity_poly.pdbx_seq_one_letter_code
_entity_poly.pdbx_strand_id
1 'polypeptide(L)'
;MTLHNCSEIEAELEELRREIEVVTELSKKTIYENARIPVSQYEWSERNNSYLERHHKAMARVAELEILKRERQNKSMMLETFIKGIGTRPLIMEEFEDKLWAVAVETVKVMQDGRLMFRFKDGTEIEGSL
;
A
#
# COMPACT_ATOMS: atom_id res chain seq x y z
N MET A 1 9.39 2.57 10.19
CA MET A 1 8.74 2.55 8.86
C MET A 1 7.31 2.09 9.08
N THR A 2 6.35 3.01 9.15
CA THR A 2 4.94 2.72 9.46
C THR A 2 4.19 2.31 8.18
N LEU A 3 3.30 1.33 8.31
CA LEU A 3 2.45 0.74 7.26
C LEU A 3 1.54 1.74 6.50
N HIS A 4 1.55 3.01 6.89
CA HIS A 4 0.66 4.08 6.40
C HIS A 4 1.34 5.10 5.49
N ASN A 5 2.65 4.98 5.23
CA ASN A 5 3.34 6.04 4.51
C ASN A 5 3.02 5.99 2.99
N CYS A 6 2.01 6.77 2.59
CA CYS A 6 1.69 7.07 1.20
C CYS A 6 2.20 8.46 0.77
N SER A 7 3.05 9.12 1.56
CA SER A 7 3.48 10.50 1.30
C SER A 7 4.25 10.64 -0.01
N GLU A 8 5.08 9.65 -0.35
CA GLU A 8 5.81 9.62 -1.64
C GLU A 8 4.85 9.47 -2.82
N ILE A 9 3.84 8.60 -2.71
CA ILE A 9 2.80 8.43 -3.74
C ILE A 9 1.99 9.73 -3.87
N GLU A 10 1.66 10.39 -2.76
CA GLU A 10 0.92 11.65 -2.78
C GLU A 10 1.74 12.77 -3.43
N ALA A 11 3.03 12.86 -3.12
CA ALA A 11 3.93 13.86 -3.70
C ALA A 11 4.06 13.66 -5.22
N GLU A 12 4.24 12.42 -5.67
CA GLU A 12 4.31 12.09 -7.10
C GLU A 12 2.97 12.37 -7.81
N LEU A 13 1.83 12.02 -7.20
CA LEU A 13 0.50 12.36 -7.74
C LEU A 13 0.32 13.88 -7.92
N GLU A 14 0.78 14.67 -6.96
CA GLU A 14 0.65 16.13 -7.01
C GLU A 14 1.57 16.77 -8.06
N GLU A 15 2.75 16.21 -8.28
CA GLU A 15 3.62 16.60 -9.39
C GLU A 15 2.99 16.25 -10.74
N LEU A 16 2.48 15.04 -10.91
CA LEU A 16 1.86 14.59 -12.16
C LEU A 16 0.60 15.39 -12.50
N ARG A 17 -0.23 15.72 -11.50
CA ARG A 17 -1.42 16.57 -11.70
C ARG A 17 -1.05 17.97 -12.18
N ARG A 18 0.00 18.56 -11.61
CA ARG A 18 0.55 19.84 -12.09
C ARG A 18 1.11 19.72 -13.51
N GLU A 19 1.80 18.63 -13.83
CA GLU A 19 2.27 18.41 -15.21
C GLU A 19 1.10 18.31 -16.20
N ILE A 20 0.04 17.58 -15.87
CA ILE A 20 -1.17 17.46 -16.70
C ILE A 20 -1.79 18.84 -16.95
N GLU A 21 -1.91 19.68 -15.92
CA GLU A 21 -2.43 21.05 -16.05
C GLU A 21 -1.55 21.88 -16.99
N VAL A 22 -0.23 21.89 -16.77
CA VAL A 22 0.72 22.63 -17.60
C VAL A 22 0.66 22.21 -19.06
N VAL A 23 0.67 20.90 -19.33
CA VAL A 23 0.63 20.36 -20.69
C VAL A 23 -0.71 20.67 -21.37
N THR A 24 -1.81 20.64 -20.62
CA THR A 24 -3.15 21.02 -21.13
C THR A 24 -3.18 22.49 -21.56
N GLU A 25 -2.63 23.40 -20.75
CA GLU A 25 -2.58 24.82 -21.09
C GLU A 25 -1.64 25.11 -22.26
N LEU A 26 -0.50 24.42 -22.36
CA LEU A 26 0.40 24.52 -23.52
C LEU A 26 -0.25 24.03 -24.82
N SER A 27 -1.02 22.94 -24.75
CA SER A 27 -1.79 22.42 -25.88
C SER A 27 -2.84 23.44 -26.34
N LYS A 28 -3.64 24.00 -25.42
CA LYS A 28 -4.61 25.07 -25.72
C LYS A 28 -3.94 26.26 -26.39
N LYS A 29 -2.86 26.78 -25.81
CA LYS A 29 -2.12 27.93 -26.37
C LYS A 29 -1.64 27.67 -27.80
N THR A 30 -1.14 26.47 -28.07
CA THR A 30 -0.65 26.06 -29.40
C THR A 30 -1.78 25.98 -30.45
N ILE A 31 -2.99 25.56 -30.05
CA ILE A 31 -4.18 25.59 -30.90
C ILE A 31 -4.58 27.04 -31.25
N TYR A 32 -4.59 27.93 -30.24
CA TYR A 32 -4.91 29.35 -30.45
C TYR A 32 -3.88 30.08 -31.33
N GLU A 33 -2.59 29.77 -31.18
CA GLU A 33 -1.50 30.38 -31.97
C GLU A 33 -1.56 29.97 -33.44
N ASN A 34 -1.78 28.68 -33.73
CA ASN A 34 -1.90 28.18 -35.11
C ASN A 34 -3.08 28.83 -35.86
N ALA A 35 -4.20 29.06 -35.17
CA ALA A 35 -5.35 29.74 -35.76
C ALA A 35 -5.07 31.21 -36.19
N ARG A 36 -3.97 31.83 -35.72
CA ARG A 36 -3.64 33.24 -35.95
C ARG A 36 -2.36 33.47 -36.75
N ILE A 37 -1.37 32.58 -36.64
CA ILE A 37 -0.06 32.72 -37.27
C ILE A 37 0.16 31.47 -38.13
N PRO A 38 0.41 31.60 -39.44
CA PRO A 38 0.75 30.46 -40.29
C PRO A 38 2.11 29.88 -39.84
N VAL A 39 2.06 28.84 -39.02
CA VAL A 39 3.21 27.98 -38.70
C VAL A 39 3.22 26.83 -39.70
N SER A 40 4.40 26.30 -40.01
CA SER A 40 4.52 25.07 -40.79
C SER A 40 3.63 23.97 -40.18
N GLN A 41 2.77 23.36 -40.99
CA GLN A 41 1.86 22.28 -40.57
C GLN A 41 2.63 21.14 -39.86
N TYR A 42 3.88 20.91 -40.29
CA TYR A 42 4.78 19.91 -39.72
C TYR A 42 5.23 20.27 -38.30
N GLU A 43 5.74 21.49 -38.09
CA GLU A 43 6.21 21.95 -36.77
C GLU A 43 5.09 21.98 -35.74
N TRP A 44 3.88 22.38 -36.16
CA TRP A 44 2.72 22.34 -35.27
C TRP A 44 2.32 20.90 -34.91
N SER A 45 2.29 20.00 -35.88
CA SER A 45 1.93 18.60 -35.66
C SER A 45 2.89 17.91 -34.70
N GLU A 46 4.20 18.13 -34.87
CA GLU A 46 5.24 17.58 -34.01
C GLU A 46 5.10 18.09 -32.56
N ARG A 47 4.95 19.41 -32.37
CA ARG A 47 4.78 20.03 -31.05
C ARG A 47 3.51 19.55 -30.34
N ASN A 48 2.39 19.47 -31.08
CA ASN A 48 1.13 18.99 -30.52
C ASN A 48 1.19 17.50 -30.14
N ASN A 49 1.82 16.67 -30.97
CA ASN A 49 1.97 15.24 -30.68
C ASN A 49 2.81 15.01 -29.42
N SER A 50 3.88 15.79 -29.23
CA SER A 50 4.69 15.73 -28.00
C SER A 50 3.89 16.08 -26.74
N TYR A 51 3.02 17.10 -26.80
CA TYR A 51 2.14 17.43 -25.66
C TYR A 51 1.12 16.33 -25.38
N LEU A 52 0.51 15.75 -26.42
CA LEU A 52 -0.43 14.64 -26.25
C LEU A 52 0.25 13.43 -25.61
N GLU A 53 1.45 13.06 -26.07
CA GLU A 53 2.20 11.94 -25.52
C GLU A 53 2.52 12.14 -24.03
N ARG A 54 3.02 13.34 -23.66
CA ARG A 54 3.28 13.68 -22.25
C ARG A 54 2.02 13.64 -21.40
N HIS A 55 0.92 14.19 -21.90
CA HIS A 55 -0.37 14.16 -21.21
C HIS A 55 -0.86 12.72 -20.99
N HIS A 56 -0.82 11.88 -22.02
CA HIS A 56 -1.23 10.47 -21.92
C HIS A 56 -0.35 9.70 -20.93
N LYS A 57 0.97 9.92 -20.97
CA LYS A 57 1.90 9.28 -20.03
C LYS A 57 1.64 9.69 -18.58
N ALA A 58 1.45 10.97 -18.32
CA ALA A 58 1.16 11.47 -16.97
C ALA A 58 -0.18 10.94 -16.45
N MET A 59 -1.23 10.93 -17.28
CA MET A 59 -2.54 10.37 -16.94
C MET A 59 -2.48 8.87 -16.63
N ALA A 60 -1.73 8.10 -17.42
CA ALA A 60 -1.55 6.67 -17.17
C ALA A 60 -0.85 6.42 -15.82
N ARG A 61 0.18 7.22 -15.50
CA ARG A 61 0.91 7.12 -14.24
C ARG A 61 0.04 7.51 -13.04
N VAL A 62 -0.80 8.55 -13.16
CA VAL A 62 -1.76 8.92 -12.12
C VAL A 62 -2.72 7.76 -11.83
N ALA A 63 -3.28 7.13 -12.86
CA ALA A 63 -4.19 6.00 -12.69
C ALA A 63 -3.53 4.81 -11.96
N GLU A 64 -2.28 4.49 -12.33
CA GLU A 64 -1.49 3.44 -11.68
C GLU A 64 -1.26 3.74 -10.18
N LEU A 65 -0.83 4.95 -9.86
CA LEU A 65 -0.54 5.38 -8.49
C LEU A 65 -1.79 5.43 -7.61
N GLU A 66 -2.94 5.83 -8.17
CA GLU A 66 -4.22 5.82 -7.44
C GLU A 66 -4.67 4.40 -7.07
N ILE A 67 -4.45 3.42 -7.96
CA ILE A 67 -4.70 2.01 -7.68
C ILE A 67 -3.77 1.54 -6.56
N LEU A 68 -2.46 1.77 -6.70
CA LEU A 68 -1.47 1.35 -5.70
C LEU A 68 -1.74 1.96 -4.32
N LYS A 69 -2.10 3.24 -4.27
CA LYS A 69 -2.49 3.94 -3.03
C LYS A 69 -3.68 3.26 -2.38
N ARG A 70 -4.74 2.97 -3.15
CA ARG A 70 -5.95 2.31 -2.66
C ARG A 70 -5.66 0.92 -2.11
N GLU A 71 -4.84 0.14 -2.81
CA GLU A 71 -4.43 -1.19 -2.34
C GLU A 71 -3.68 -1.14 -1.01
N ARG A 72 -2.73 -0.20 -0.86
CA ARG A 72 -1.98 0.00 0.38
C ARG A 72 -2.90 0.41 1.53
N GLN A 73 -3.81 1.36 1.28
CA GLN A 73 -4.79 1.81 2.27
C GLN A 73 -5.73 0.68 2.71
N ASN A 74 -6.22 -0.13 1.77
CA ASN A 74 -7.08 -1.27 2.08
C ASN A 74 -6.35 -2.33 2.93
N LYS A 75 -5.11 -2.68 2.57
CA LYS A 75 -4.29 -3.62 3.35
C LYS A 75 -4.02 -3.09 4.76
N SER A 76 -3.73 -1.80 4.85
CA SER A 76 -3.47 -1.13 6.12
C SER A 76 -4.70 -1.14 7.03
N MET A 77 -5.88 -0.78 6.51
CA MET A 77 -7.15 -0.82 7.23
C MET A 77 -7.51 -2.25 7.69
N MET A 78 -7.26 -3.25 6.84
CA MET A 78 -7.48 -4.66 7.19
C MET A 78 -6.59 -5.09 8.37
N LEU A 79 -5.31 -4.74 8.35
CA LEU A 79 -4.37 -5.05 9.43
C LEU A 79 -4.72 -4.31 10.72
N GLU A 80 -5.08 -3.02 10.66
CA GLU A 80 -5.54 -2.28 11.83
C GLU A 80 -6.78 -2.91 12.46
N THR A 81 -7.75 -3.30 11.62
CA THR A 81 -8.98 -3.95 12.08
C THR A 81 -8.68 -5.29 12.74
N PHE A 82 -7.78 -6.08 12.14
CA PHE A 82 -7.35 -7.37 12.70
C PHE A 82 -6.66 -7.20 14.06
N ILE A 83 -5.70 -6.27 14.17
CA ILE A 83 -4.97 -6.00 15.42
C ILE A 83 -5.92 -5.51 16.52
N LYS A 84 -6.83 -4.57 16.19
CA LYS A 84 -7.87 -4.13 17.14
C LYS A 84 -8.75 -5.30 17.59
N GLY A 85 -9.15 -6.16 16.65
CA GLY A 85 -9.95 -7.35 16.93
C GLY A 85 -9.27 -8.29 17.94
N ILE A 86 -7.96 -8.51 17.82
CA ILE A 86 -7.18 -9.30 18.80
C ILE A 86 -7.14 -8.59 20.16
N GLY A 87 -6.83 -7.29 20.18
CA GLY A 87 -6.72 -6.53 21.44
C GLY A 87 -8.02 -6.39 22.23
N THR A 88 -9.18 -6.48 21.56
CA THR A 88 -10.50 -6.44 22.21
C THR A 88 -11.01 -7.77 22.74
N ARG A 89 -10.35 -8.89 22.38
CA ARG A 89 -10.73 -10.20 22.91
C ARG A 89 -10.15 -10.35 24.32
N PRO A 90 -10.88 -10.96 25.26
CA PRO A 90 -10.28 -11.36 26.53
C PRO A 90 -9.06 -12.23 26.24
N LEU A 91 -7.86 -11.76 26.61
CA LEU A 91 -6.62 -12.56 26.56
C LEU A 91 -6.62 -13.69 27.58
N ILE A 92 -7.59 -13.67 28.50
CA ILE A 92 -7.80 -14.71 29.49
C ILE A 92 -8.68 -15.76 28.85
N MET A 93 -8.09 -16.91 28.56
CA MET A 93 -8.83 -18.11 28.24
C MET A 93 -9.49 -18.59 29.55
N GLU A 94 -10.81 -18.45 29.66
CA GLU A 94 -11.55 -18.89 30.86
C GLU A 94 -11.60 -20.43 30.97
N GLU A 95 -11.47 -21.12 29.84
CA GLU A 95 -11.49 -22.57 29.73
C GLU A 95 -10.42 -23.05 28.75
N PHE A 96 -9.91 -24.27 28.92
CA PHE A 96 -8.94 -24.85 27.99
C PHE A 96 -9.58 -25.13 26.62
N GLU A 97 -8.99 -24.60 25.54
CA GLU A 97 -9.46 -24.84 24.17
C GLU A 97 -8.49 -25.74 23.38
N ASP A 98 -8.89 -27.00 23.16
CA ASP A 98 -8.09 -28.02 22.46
C ASP A 98 -7.54 -27.56 21.10
N LYS A 99 -8.35 -26.81 20.34
CA LYS A 99 -7.97 -26.32 19.01
C LYS A 99 -6.89 -25.25 19.09
N LEU A 100 -6.99 -24.34 20.05
CA LEU A 100 -5.99 -23.31 20.24
C LEU A 100 -4.67 -23.92 20.73
N TRP A 101 -4.77 -24.88 21.65
CA TRP A 101 -3.64 -25.67 22.11
C TRP A 101 -2.91 -26.37 20.95
N ALA A 102 -3.63 -27.08 20.09
CA ALA A 102 -3.07 -27.78 18.94
C ALA A 102 -2.43 -26.83 17.90
N VAL A 103 -2.87 -25.58 17.86
CA VAL A 103 -2.29 -24.54 16.98
C VAL A 103 -1.06 -23.89 17.63
N ALA A 104 -1.10 -23.62 18.93
CA ALA A 104 -0.07 -22.86 19.64
C ALA A 104 1.13 -23.73 20.05
N VAL A 105 0.90 -24.92 20.59
CA VAL A 105 1.94 -25.77 21.18
C VAL A 105 2.45 -26.80 20.17
N GLU A 106 3.77 -26.91 20.07
CA GLU A 106 4.46 -27.93 19.26
C GLU A 106 4.71 -29.19 20.10
N THR A 107 5.37 -29.04 21.26
CA THR A 107 5.68 -30.15 22.16
C THR A 107 5.69 -29.71 23.61
N VAL A 108 5.41 -30.64 24.53
CA VAL A 108 5.61 -30.48 25.98
C VAL A 108 6.58 -31.55 26.44
N LYS A 109 7.66 -31.16 27.11
CA LYS A 109 8.63 -32.09 27.70
C LYS A 109 8.48 -32.08 29.22
N VAL A 110 8.33 -33.25 29.81
CA VAL A 110 8.28 -33.44 31.26
C VAL A 110 9.70 -33.74 31.76
N MET A 111 10.18 -32.93 32.69
CA MET A 111 11.49 -33.07 33.32
C MET A 111 11.41 -33.96 34.57
N GLN A 112 12.52 -34.55 34.98
CA GLN A 112 12.56 -35.48 36.13
C GLN A 112 12.18 -34.83 37.47
N ASP A 113 12.29 -33.51 37.58
CA ASP A 113 11.96 -32.72 38.76
C ASP A 113 10.52 -32.18 38.75
N GLY A 114 9.68 -32.61 37.80
CA GLY A 114 8.29 -32.19 37.68
C GLY A 114 8.08 -30.89 36.90
N ARG A 115 9.16 -30.28 36.37
CA ARG A 115 9.03 -29.11 35.48
C ARG A 115 8.53 -29.51 34.10
N LEU A 116 7.75 -28.63 33.50
CA LEU A 116 7.24 -28.73 32.14
C LEU A 116 7.93 -27.70 31.25
N MET A 117 8.47 -28.15 30.12
CA MET A 117 9.00 -27.28 29.09
C MET A 117 8.05 -27.28 27.89
N PHE A 118 7.36 -26.16 27.69
CA PHE A 118 6.47 -25.96 26.56
C PHE A 118 7.26 -25.34 25.41
N ARG A 119 7.20 -25.96 24.23
CA ARG A 119 7.69 -25.38 22.98
C ARG A 119 6.50 -24.99 22.12
N PHE A 120 6.39 -23.71 21.81
CA PHE A 120 5.38 -23.17 20.91
C PHE A 120 5.84 -23.30 19.46
N LYS A 121 4.89 -23.34 18.52
CA LYS A 121 5.19 -23.46 17.09
C LYS A 121 5.93 -22.26 16.50
N ASP A 122 5.96 -21.12 17.20
CA ASP A 122 6.77 -19.96 16.83
C ASP A 122 8.22 -20.07 17.34
N GLY A 123 8.59 -21.17 18.00
CA GLY A 123 9.90 -21.43 18.58
C GLY A 123 10.09 -20.90 20.00
N THR A 124 9.10 -20.19 20.56
CA THR A 124 9.14 -19.74 21.95
C THR A 124 9.17 -20.94 22.91
N GLU A 125 10.03 -20.90 23.92
CA GLU A 125 10.08 -21.90 24.99
C GLU A 125 9.72 -21.25 26.34
N ILE A 126 8.76 -21.85 27.06
CA ILE A 126 8.29 -21.35 28.36
C ILE A 126 8.32 -22.48 29.39
N GLU A 127 8.93 -22.23 30.53
CA GLU A 127 8.95 -23.15 31.68
C GLU A 127 7.67 -22.99 32.49
N GLY A 128 7.01 -24.09 32.81
CA GLY A 128 5.91 -24.16 33.76
C GLY A 128 6.12 -25.28 34.76
N SER A 129 5.32 -25.26 35.82
CA SER A 129 5.26 -26.32 36.82
C SER A 129 3.84 -26.85 36.92
N LEU A 130 3.69 -28.12 37.29
CA LEU A 130 2.41 -28.68 37.73
C LEU A 130 1.99 -28.10 39.09
#